data_AF-A0A9E3BNV9-F1
#
_entry.id   AF-A0A9E3BNV9-F1
#
_cell.length_a   1.000
_cell.length_b   1.000
_cell.length_c   1.000
_cell.angle_alpha   90.00
_cell.angle_beta   90.00
_cell.angle_gamma   90.00
#
_symmetry.space_group_name_H-M   'P 1'
#
loop_
_entity.id
_entity.type
_entity.pdbx_description
1 polymer ?
#
loop_
_entity_poly.entity_id
_entity_poly.type
_entity_poly.pdbx_seq_one_letter_code
_entity_poly.pdbx_strand_id
1 'polypeptide(L)'
;AAQIPMYMGYAFRAFNTHGRALFTLAHRAMAGENEDDYVLTDGERITSTAIGWNFGDGHFSNEQLVAALHKRCHFEPGEVRVVMLDAQPIHHQTQQYRLVDAATGEFERGYVRVADMVTRQPWDDDIPVQVLSEARRA
;
A
#
# COMPACT_ATOMS: atom_id res chain seq x y z
N ALA A 1 -19.58 13.93 5.10
CA ALA A 1 -19.67 14.07 3.62
C ALA A 1 -18.46 13.47 2.89
N ALA A 2 -17.22 13.73 3.32
CA ALA A 2 -16.00 13.27 2.61
C ALA A 2 -15.70 11.74 2.69
N GLN A 3 -16.29 11.02 3.65
CA GLN A 3 -16.05 9.56 3.80
C GLN A 3 -16.62 8.72 2.65
N ILE A 4 -17.78 9.09 2.10
CA ILE A 4 -18.40 8.34 0.99
C ILE A 4 -17.48 8.35 -0.25
N PRO A 5 -16.99 9.52 -0.74
CA PRO A 5 -16.01 9.55 -1.84
C PRO A 5 -14.72 8.76 -1.55
N MET A 6 -14.24 8.77 -0.29
CA MET A 6 -13.05 8.01 0.09
C MET A 6 -13.27 6.50 -0.09
N TYR A 7 -14.38 5.97 0.41
CA TYR A 7 -14.71 4.55 0.24
C TYR A 7 -15.02 4.17 -1.21
N MET A 8 -15.59 5.09 -2.00
CA MET A 8 -15.73 4.86 -3.45
C MET A 8 -14.38 4.66 -4.14
N GLY A 9 -13.34 5.39 -3.71
CA GLY A 9 -11.97 5.18 -4.18
C GLY A 9 -11.47 3.76 -3.88
N TYR A 10 -11.71 3.27 -2.67
CA TYR A 10 -11.31 1.91 -2.27
C TYR A 10 -12.04 0.85 -3.08
N ALA A 11 -13.36 1.00 -3.26
CA ALA A 11 -14.15 0.12 -4.10
C ALA A 11 -13.64 0.11 -5.56
N PHE A 12 -13.29 1.28 -6.10
CA PHE A 12 -12.71 1.40 -7.44
C PHE A 12 -11.38 0.65 -7.56
N ARG A 13 -10.49 0.73 -6.57
CA ARG A 13 -9.25 -0.07 -6.56
C ARG A 13 -9.58 -1.55 -6.61
N ALA A 14 -10.50 -2.01 -5.76
CA ALA A 14 -10.85 -3.42 -5.61
C ALA A 14 -11.56 -4.04 -6.85
N PHE A 15 -12.09 -3.22 -7.77
CA PHE A 15 -12.55 -3.71 -9.08
C PHE A 15 -11.40 -4.23 -9.96
N ASN A 16 -10.18 -3.74 -9.74
CA ASN A 16 -9.00 -4.16 -10.47
C ASN A 16 -8.26 -5.26 -9.71
N THR A 17 -7.64 -6.18 -10.45
CA THR A 17 -6.93 -7.33 -9.87
C THR A 17 -5.92 -6.92 -8.80
N HIS A 18 -5.10 -5.89 -9.06
CA HIS A 18 -4.10 -5.43 -8.11
C HIS A 18 -4.71 -4.86 -6.82
N GLY A 19 -5.89 -4.25 -6.90
CA GLY A 19 -6.54 -3.65 -5.74
C GLY A 19 -7.00 -4.69 -4.72
N ARG A 20 -7.21 -5.94 -5.16
CA ARG A 20 -7.61 -7.04 -4.27
C ARG A 20 -6.52 -7.36 -3.24
N ALA A 21 -5.25 -7.21 -3.59
CA ALA A 21 -4.14 -7.42 -2.64
C ALA A 21 -3.96 -6.29 -1.63
N LEU A 22 -4.49 -5.08 -1.88
CA LEU A 22 -4.18 -3.91 -1.05
C LEU A 22 -4.70 -4.04 0.38
N PHE A 23 -5.87 -4.64 0.60
CA PHE A 23 -6.40 -4.83 1.95
C PHE A 23 -5.61 -5.88 2.74
N THR A 24 -5.30 -7.03 2.14
CA THR A 24 -4.38 -8.01 2.74
C THR A 24 -3.07 -7.35 3.15
N LEU A 25 -2.47 -6.56 2.27
CA LEU A 25 -1.21 -5.87 2.54
C LEU A 25 -1.36 -4.74 3.58
N ALA A 26 -2.53 -4.09 3.67
CA ALA A 26 -2.81 -3.10 4.70
C ALA A 26 -2.87 -3.73 6.09
N HIS A 27 -3.58 -4.85 6.26
CA HIS A 27 -3.59 -5.62 7.51
C HIS A 27 -2.17 -6.07 7.88
N ARG A 28 -1.37 -6.52 6.89
CA ARG A 28 0.04 -6.86 7.12
C ARG A 28 0.87 -5.64 7.55
N ALA A 29 0.64 -4.47 6.96
CA ALA A 29 1.35 -3.25 7.34
C ALA A 29 1.03 -2.83 8.79
N MET A 30 -0.16 -3.14 9.29
CA MET A 30 -0.59 -2.86 10.68
C MET A 30 -0.35 -4.04 11.63
N ALA A 31 0.28 -5.13 11.18
CA ALA A 31 0.40 -6.35 11.97
C ALA A 31 1.15 -6.11 13.30
N GLY A 32 0.49 -6.40 14.42
CA GLY A 32 1.01 -6.19 15.77
C GLY A 32 0.71 -4.81 16.37
N GLU A 33 0.07 -3.93 15.60
CA GLU A 33 -0.51 -2.68 16.09
C GLU A 33 -2.03 -2.83 16.25
N ASN A 34 -2.67 -1.84 16.88
CA ASN A 34 -4.11 -1.73 16.90
C ASN A 34 -4.60 -1.03 15.62
N GLU A 35 -5.38 -1.73 14.78
CA GLU A 35 -5.88 -1.16 13.52
C GLU A 35 -6.78 0.07 13.73
N ASP A 36 -7.48 0.17 14.87
CA ASP A 36 -8.34 1.31 15.20
C ASP A 36 -7.54 2.62 15.38
N ASP A 37 -6.21 2.53 15.59
CA ASP A 37 -5.33 3.70 15.71
C ASP A 37 -4.93 4.26 14.32
N TYR A 38 -5.27 3.56 13.24
CA TYR A 38 -4.90 3.93 11.87
C TYR A 38 -6.08 4.39 11.03
N VAL A 39 -5.83 5.40 10.18
CA VAL A 39 -6.76 5.82 9.13
C VAL A 39 -6.23 5.37 7.78
N LEU A 40 -6.81 4.29 7.25
CA LEU A 40 -6.51 3.85 5.89
C LEU A 40 -6.81 4.97 4.89
N THR A 41 -5.89 5.18 3.96
CA THR A 41 -5.91 6.27 3.00
C THR A 41 -5.39 5.81 1.63
N ASP A 42 -6.11 6.12 0.55
CA ASP A 42 -5.63 5.84 -0.82
C ASP A 42 -4.35 6.64 -1.13
N GLY A 43 -3.34 5.96 -1.68
CA GLY A 43 -2.05 6.56 -2.01
C GLY A 43 -2.16 7.72 -3.01
N GLU A 44 -3.05 7.64 -4.00
CA GLU A 44 -3.26 8.72 -4.98
C GLU A 44 -3.72 10.00 -4.29
N ARG A 45 -4.58 9.88 -3.26
CA ARG A 45 -5.03 11.05 -2.50
C ARG A 45 -3.86 11.78 -1.85
N ILE A 46 -2.90 11.04 -1.29
CA ILE A 46 -1.70 11.63 -0.68
C ILE A 46 -0.78 12.22 -1.75
N THR A 47 -0.43 11.45 -2.77
CA THR A 47 0.46 11.87 -3.86
C THR A 47 -0.04 13.15 -4.52
N SER A 48 -1.31 13.17 -4.92
CA SER A 48 -1.90 14.33 -5.58
C SER A 48 -1.95 15.57 -4.71
N THR A 49 -2.25 15.41 -3.42
CA THR A 49 -2.31 16.54 -2.47
C THR A 49 -0.91 17.08 -2.18
N ALA A 50 0.07 16.19 -2.00
CA ALA A 50 1.45 16.57 -1.70
C ALA A 50 2.17 17.22 -2.88
N ILE A 51 1.92 16.74 -4.11
CA ILE A 51 2.60 17.21 -5.32
C ILE A 51 1.84 18.37 -5.98
N GLY A 52 0.52 18.48 -5.75
CA GLY A 52 -0.33 19.48 -6.41
C GLY A 52 -0.64 19.13 -7.87
N TRP A 53 -0.47 17.86 -8.26
CA TRP A 53 -0.71 17.35 -9.62
C TRP A 53 -1.57 16.09 -9.56
N ASN A 54 -2.70 16.09 -10.26
CA ASN A 54 -3.64 14.96 -10.32
C ASN A 54 -3.65 14.40 -11.75
N PHE A 55 -2.78 13.44 -12.07
CA PHE A 55 -2.85 12.73 -13.36
C PHE A 55 -2.44 11.26 -13.26
N GLY A 56 -2.96 10.52 -12.27
CA GLY A 56 -2.88 9.05 -12.24
C GLY A 56 -1.48 8.47 -12.42
N ASP A 57 -0.46 9.28 -12.12
CA ASP A 57 0.92 9.00 -12.45
C ASP A 57 1.55 8.28 -11.26
N GLY A 58 1.22 6.99 -11.14
CA GLY A 58 1.69 6.12 -10.07
C GLY A 58 3.21 6.08 -9.92
N HIS A 59 3.98 6.58 -10.90
CA HIS A 59 5.43 6.72 -10.84
C HIS A 59 5.91 7.63 -9.71
N PHE A 60 5.09 8.58 -9.23
CA PHE A 60 5.45 9.45 -8.11
C PHE A 60 5.09 8.87 -6.73
N SER A 61 4.38 7.74 -6.69
CA SER A 61 3.89 7.12 -5.44
C SER A 61 4.85 6.05 -4.92
N ASN A 62 6.14 6.40 -4.82
CA ASN A 62 7.20 5.49 -4.36
C ASN A 62 7.97 6.05 -3.16
N GLU A 63 9.04 5.37 -2.75
CA GLU A 63 9.86 5.69 -1.58
C GLU A 63 10.50 7.07 -1.64
N GLN A 64 10.69 7.66 -2.83
CA GLN A 64 11.19 9.04 -2.95
C GLN A 64 10.19 10.05 -2.41
N LEU A 65 8.89 9.84 -2.65
CA LEU A 65 7.83 10.66 -2.07
C LEU A 65 7.79 10.48 -0.55
N VAL A 66 7.86 9.23 -0.08
CA VAL A 66 7.86 8.92 1.36
C VAL A 66 9.04 9.61 2.06
N ALA A 67 10.26 9.49 1.50
CA ALA A 67 11.45 10.15 2.02
C ALA A 67 11.31 11.68 2.01
N ALA A 68 10.70 12.25 0.96
CA ALA A 68 10.46 13.69 0.86
C ALA A 68 9.44 14.19 1.88
N LEU A 69 8.39 13.40 2.18
CA LEU A 69 7.41 13.69 3.21
C LEU A 69 8.04 13.59 4.60
N HIS A 70 8.73 12.49 4.92
CA HIS A 70 9.40 12.32 6.21
C HIS A 70 10.41 13.44 6.50
N LYS A 71 11.21 13.85 5.49
CA LYS A 71 12.14 14.99 5.63
C LYS A 71 11.46 16.31 6.07
N ARG A 72 10.18 16.50 5.77
CA ARG A 72 9.43 17.73 6.05
C ARG A 72 8.54 17.62 7.28
N CYS A 73 7.98 16.44 7.51
CA CYS A 73 6.99 16.18 8.56
C CYS A 73 7.62 15.58 9.82
N HIS A 74 8.81 14.99 9.72
CA HIS A 74 9.52 14.35 10.83
C HIS A 74 8.67 13.29 11.54
N PHE A 75 8.08 12.39 10.77
CA PHE A 75 7.22 11.33 11.32
C PHE A 75 7.95 10.47 12.35
N GLU A 76 7.21 10.04 13.37
CA GLU A 76 7.66 9.06 14.35
C GLU A 76 7.52 7.62 13.81
N PRO A 77 8.30 6.64 14.33
CA PRO A 77 8.13 5.24 13.96
C PRO A 77 6.70 4.75 14.17
N GLY A 78 6.12 4.11 13.15
CA GLY A 78 4.75 3.60 13.17
C GLY A 78 3.68 4.63 12.80
N GLU A 79 4.00 5.92 12.70
CA GLU A 79 3.00 6.98 12.45
C GLU A 79 2.44 6.91 11.03
N VAL A 80 3.28 6.63 10.04
CA VAL A 80 2.89 6.51 8.63
C VAL A 80 3.46 5.25 8.03
N ARG A 81 2.58 4.26 7.79
CA ARG A 81 2.91 3.01 7.10
C ARG A 81 2.29 2.99 5.71
N VAL A 82 3.09 2.60 4.73
CA VAL A 82 2.76 2.68 3.30
C VAL A 82 2.83 1.29 2.69
N VAL A 83 1.75 0.92 2.01
CA VAL A 83 1.70 -0.25 1.13
C VAL A 83 2.03 0.20 -0.29
N MET A 84 3.09 -0.34 -0.87
CA MET A 84 3.43 -0.16 -2.28
C MET A 84 3.26 -1.48 -3.02
N LEU A 85 2.52 -1.48 -4.12
CA LEU A 85 2.31 -2.65 -4.98
C LEU A 85 2.58 -2.26 -6.43
N ASP A 86 3.61 -2.86 -7.01
CA ASP A 86 4.02 -2.58 -8.39
C ASP A 86 3.09 -3.24 -9.39
N ALA A 87 2.98 -2.63 -10.57
CA ALA A 87 2.36 -3.27 -11.72
C ALA A 87 3.04 -4.62 -12.04
N GLN A 88 2.26 -5.53 -12.62
CA GLN A 88 2.75 -6.81 -13.08
C GLN A 88 3.84 -6.61 -14.16
N PRO A 89 5.07 -7.12 -13.98
CA PRO A 89 6.08 -7.10 -15.03
C PRO A 89 5.63 -7.95 -16.23
N ILE A 90 6.01 -7.54 -17.44
CA ILE A 90 5.68 -8.26 -18.67
C ILE A 90 6.17 -9.71 -18.57
N HIS A 91 5.28 -10.67 -18.84
CA HIS A 91 5.54 -12.12 -18.78
C HIS A 91 5.81 -12.72 -17.39
N HIS A 92 5.67 -11.96 -16.31
CA HIS A 92 5.78 -12.49 -14.94
C HIS A 92 4.41 -12.50 -14.26
N GLN A 93 3.96 -13.65 -13.73
CA GLN A 93 2.62 -13.80 -13.11
C GLN A 93 2.59 -13.38 -11.63
N THR A 94 3.33 -12.33 -11.28
CA THR A 94 3.51 -11.85 -9.91
C THR A 94 3.54 -10.33 -9.86
N GLN A 95 3.05 -9.74 -8.79
CA GLN A 95 3.25 -8.32 -8.47
C GLN A 95 4.11 -8.20 -7.22
N GLN A 96 5.11 -7.33 -7.26
CA GLN A 96 6.02 -7.09 -6.14
C GLN A 96 5.38 -6.06 -5.19
N TYR A 97 5.50 -6.29 -3.89
CA TYR A 97 5.08 -5.32 -2.88
C TYR A 97 6.22 -4.97 -1.93
N ARG A 98 6.08 -3.80 -1.32
CA ARG A 98 6.94 -3.32 -0.23
C ARG A 98 6.04 -2.68 0.83
N LEU A 99 6.36 -2.94 2.09
CA LEU A 99 5.77 -2.27 3.24
C LEU A 99 6.84 -1.35 3.83
N VAL A 100 6.51 -0.08 3.92
CA VAL A 100 7.44 0.98 4.29
C VAL A 100 6.88 1.75 5.47
N ASP A 101 7.68 1.90 6.51
CA ASP A 101 7.47 2.90 7.54
C ASP A 101 8.17 4.20 7.11
N ALA A 102 7.47 5.34 7.17
CA ALA A 102 8.04 6.58 6.68
C ALA A 102 9.27 7.04 7.47
N ALA A 103 9.37 6.68 8.75
CA ALA A 103 10.49 7.04 9.62
C ALA A 103 11.63 6.01 9.58
N THR A 104 11.30 4.72 9.59
CA THR A 104 12.31 3.65 9.70
C THR A 104 12.65 2.97 8.38
N GLY A 105 11.91 3.23 7.30
CA GLY A 105 12.13 2.67 5.97
C GLY A 105 11.39 1.35 5.72
N GLU A 106 11.82 0.62 4.68
CA GLU A 106 11.24 -0.67 4.31
C GLU A 106 11.43 -1.71 5.42
N PHE A 107 10.33 -2.36 5.82
CA PHE A 107 10.36 -3.43 6.82
C PHE A 107 9.88 -4.77 6.28
N GLU A 108 9.20 -4.81 5.14
CA GLU A 108 8.82 -6.06 4.48
C GLU A 108 8.83 -5.89 2.96
N ARG A 109 9.28 -6.93 2.26
CA ARG A 109 9.23 -7.02 0.80
C ARG A 109 8.86 -8.43 0.37
N GLY A 110 8.08 -8.53 -0.69
CA GLY A 110 7.71 -9.80 -1.26
C GLY A 110 6.93 -9.67 -2.55
N TYR A 111 6.16 -10.70 -2.88
CA TYR A 111 5.26 -10.69 -4.01
C TYR A 111 3.93 -11.39 -3.72
N VAL A 112 2.95 -11.14 -4.58
CA VAL A 112 1.68 -11.86 -4.67
C VAL A 112 1.53 -12.44 -6.07
N ARG A 113 0.86 -13.59 -6.20
CA ARG A 113 0.57 -14.17 -7.51
C ARG A 113 -0.69 -13.54 -8.10
N VAL A 114 -0.66 -13.22 -9.39
CA VAL A 114 -1.81 -12.66 -10.10
C VAL A 114 -3.02 -13.60 -10.05
N ALA A 115 -2.77 -14.90 -10.20
CA ALA A 115 -3.82 -15.92 -10.13
C ALA A 115 -4.59 -15.92 -8.80
N ASP A 116 -3.90 -15.69 -7.67
CA ASP A 116 -4.54 -15.67 -6.36
C ASP A 116 -5.43 -14.43 -6.18
N MET A 117 -5.10 -13.32 -6.84
CA MET A 117 -5.91 -12.10 -6.80
C MET A 117 -7.15 -12.22 -7.69
N VAL A 118 -7.02 -12.78 -8.90
CA VAL A 118 -8.11 -12.85 -9.90
C VAL A 118 -9.34 -13.61 -9.40
N THR A 119 -9.14 -14.65 -8.59
CA THR A 119 -10.22 -15.56 -8.17
C THR A 119 -10.96 -15.11 -6.90
N ARG A 120 -10.49 -14.05 -6.24
CA ARG A 120 -11.03 -13.57 -4.96
C ARG A 120 -12.11 -12.52 -5.13
N GLN A 121 -12.89 -12.29 -4.08
CA GLN A 121 -13.83 -11.18 -4.01
C GLN A 121 -13.13 -9.87 -3.61
N PRO A 122 -13.73 -8.69 -3.91
CA PRO A 122 -13.13 -7.39 -3.60
C PRO A 122 -12.93 -7.11 -2.11
N TRP A 123 -13.63 -7.85 -1.23
CA TRP A 123 -13.56 -7.74 0.23
C TRP A 123 -12.76 -8.87 0.88
N ASP A 124 -12.25 -9.84 0.11
CA ASP A 124 -11.40 -10.89 0.67
C ASP A 124 -10.01 -10.30 0.96
N ASP A 125 -9.51 -10.49 2.18
CA ASP A 125 -8.31 -9.87 2.70
C ASP A 125 -7.22 -10.88 3.12
N ASP A 126 -7.35 -12.14 2.73
CA ASP A 126 -6.46 -13.25 3.06
C ASP A 126 -5.62 -13.75 1.86
N ILE A 127 -5.25 -12.88 0.92
CA ILE A 127 -4.43 -13.27 -0.24
C ILE A 127 -3.10 -13.92 0.20
N PRO A 128 -2.69 -15.05 -0.41
CA PRO A 128 -1.38 -15.64 -0.14
C PRO A 128 -0.26 -14.67 -0.56
N VAL A 129 0.54 -14.26 0.42
CA VAL A 129 1.69 -13.38 0.25
C VAL A 129 2.98 -14.19 0.37
N GLN A 130 3.94 -13.96 -0.54
CA GLN A 130 5.26 -14.58 -0.50
C GLN A 130 6.31 -13.55 -0.07
N VAL A 131 6.75 -13.65 1.18
CA VAL A 131 7.76 -12.76 1.75
C VAL A 131 9.16 -13.14 1.24
N LEU A 132 9.90 -12.17 0.73
CA LEU A 132 11.30 -12.31 0.29
C LEU A 132 12.27 -11.82 1.37
N SER A 133 11.93 -10.73 2.06
CA SER A 133 12.70 -10.21 3.18
C SER A 133 11.78 -9.48 4.17
N GLU A 134 12.11 -9.60 5.45
CA GLU A 134 11.43 -8.91 6.55
C GLU A 134 12.51 -8.40 7.52
N ALA A 135 12.36 -7.16 7.99
CA ALA A 135 13.20 -6.63 9.04
C ALA A 135 12.92 -7.40 10.33
N ARG A 136 13.97 -7.79 11.06
CA ARG A 136 13.79 -8.38 12.39
C ARG A 136 13.15 -7.32 13.28
N ARG A 137 11.94 -7.61 13.78
CA ARG A 137 11.34 -6.86 14.88
C ARG A 137 12.31 -6.91 16.06
N ALA A 138 12.71 -5.73 16.55
CA ALA A 138 13.57 -5.58 17.73
C ALA A 138 12.82 -5.93 19.01
#